data_AF-A0A6N6PEX7-F1
#
_entry.id   AF-A0A6N6PEX7-F1
#
_cell.length_a   1.000
_cell.length_b   1.000
_cell.length_c   1.000
_cell.angle_alpha   90.00
_cell.angle_beta   90.00
_cell.angle_gamma   90.00
#
_symmetry.space_group_name_H-M   'P 1'
#
loop_
_entity.id
_entity.type
_entity.pdbx_description
1 polymer ?
#
loop_
_entity_poly.entity_id
_entity_poly.type
_entity_poly.pdbx_seq_one_letter_code
_entity_poly.pdbx_strand_id
1 'polypeptide(L)'
;MSRLRLFNLLVLAAASVLFSGCTTTDPLAVSRQAMLANIKSEAPGSYFIGRRYYKVDYKFWGWMRKPGESWSTAKMVMLNENQKFAPDRELGKLGSDNNYEYKLFGSFSGEMVYEPASNGFYPEFVLKGTELISVSPGNIYKGVGATDPKRRVIIQPY
;
A
#
# COMPACT_ATOMS: atom_id res chain seq x y z
N MET A 1 -11.39 -0.28 64.67
CA MET A 1 -11.82 -0.04 63.27
C MET A 1 -10.64 0.28 62.34
N SER A 2 -9.57 -0.55 62.31
CA SER A 2 -8.34 -0.26 61.53
C SER A 2 -7.90 -1.42 60.63
N ARG A 3 -8.11 -2.69 61.03
CA ARG A 3 -7.65 -3.86 60.26
C ARG A 3 -8.51 -4.22 59.04
N LEU A 4 -9.81 -3.90 59.05
CA LEU A 4 -10.73 -4.20 57.94
C LEU A 4 -10.55 -3.27 56.73
N ARG A 5 -10.06 -2.04 56.95
CA ARG A 5 -9.79 -1.07 55.88
C ARG A 5 -8.50 -1.38 55.12
N LEU A 6 -7.45 -1.84 55.82
CA LEU A 6 -6.21 -2.27 55.16
C LEU A 6 -6.41 -3.50 54.27
N PHE A 7 -7.25 -4.45 54.69
CA PHE A 7 -7.52 -5.67 53.92
C PHE A 7 -8.25 -5.36 52.60
N ASN A 8 -9.25 -4.47 52.63
CA ASN A 8 -9.96 -4.04 51.42
C ASN A 8 -9.09 -3.21 50.45
N LEU A 9 -8.14 -2.43 50.98
CA LEU A 9 -7.16 -1.69 50.16
C LEU A 9 -6.13 -2.61 49.49
N LEU A 10 -5.72 -3.69 50.16
CA LEU A 10 -4.82 -4.71 49.59
C LEU A 10 -5.50 -5.56 48.52
N VAL A 11 -6.81 -5.87 48.68
CA VAL A 11 -7.58 -6.61 47.67
C VAL A 11 -7.83 -5.75 46.41
N LEU A 12 -8.07 -4.44 46.53
CA LEU A 12 -8.18 -3.55 45.37
C LEU A 12 -6.85 -3.33 44.64
N ALA A 13 -5.71 -3.33 45.35
CA ALA A 13 -4.39 -3.21 44.72
C ALA A 13 -3.93 -4.50 44.03
N ALA A 14 -4.42 -5.67 44.45
CA ALA A 14 -4.12 -6.95 43.82
C ALA A 14 -4.94 -7.20 42.53
N ALA A 15 -6.12 -6.58 42.41
CA ALA A 15 -6.99 -6.73 41.23
C ALA A 15 -6.49 -5.95 40.00
N SER A 16 -5.63 -4.95 40.16
CA SER A 16 -5.07 -4.15 39.07
C SER A 16 -3.85 -4.77 38.37
N VAL A 17 -3.28 -5.85 38.92
CA VAL A 17 -2.08 -6.52 38.35
C VAL A 17 -2.45 -7.62 37.33
N LEU A 18 -3.74 -7.94 37.17
CA LEU A 18 -4.19 -9.03 36.29
C LEU A 18 -4.54 -8.60 34.85
N PHE A 19 -4.43 -7.30 34.52
CA PHE A 19 -4.56 -6.81 33.14
C PHE A 19 -3.18 -6.62 32.48
N SER A 20 -2.36 -7.66 32.49
CA SER A 20 -1.24 -7.76 31.54
C SER A 20 -1.83 -8.05 30.16
N GLY A 21 -2.23 -6.98 29.47
CA GLY A 21 -2.74 -7.05 28.10
C GLY A 21 -1.74 -7.77 27.20
N CYS A 22 -2.24 -8.75 26.45
CA CYS A 22 -1.48 -9.42 25.41
C CYS A 22 -1.08 -8.36 24.37
N THR A 23 0.18 -7.95 24.36
CA THR A 23 0.70 -7.05 23.34
C THR A 23 0.90 -7.90 22.07
N THR A 24 -0.06 -7.85 21.17
CA THR A 24 0.14 -8.35 19.80
C THR A 24 1.20 -7.48 19.14
N THR A 25 2.45 -7.95 19.13
CA THR A 25 3.52 -7.33 18.37
C THR A 25 3.21 -7.45 16.88
N ASP A 26 2.83 -6.35 16.24
CA ASP A 26 2.69 -6.28 14.79
C ASP A 26 4.10 -6.33 14.17
N PRO A 27 4.49 -7.43 13.49
CA PRO A 27 5.82 -7.57 12.93
C PRO A 27 6.13 -6.52 11.84
N LEU A 28 5.12 -5.81 11.34
CA LEU A 28 5.25 -4.78 10.32
C LEU A 28 5.20 -3.35 10.88
N ALA A 29 5.07 -3.17 12.19
CA ALA A 29 4.91 -1.85 12.82
C ALA A 29 5.99 -0.84 12.40
N VAL A 30 7.26 -1.25 12.44
CA VAL A 30 8.41 -0.41 12.06
C VAL A 30 8.33 0.00 10.59
N SER A 31 8.07 -0.96 9.69
CA SER A 31 7.93 -0.69 8.26
C SER A 31 6.75 0.25 7.96
N ARG A 32 5.65 0.10 8.71
CA ARG A 32 4.48 0.98 8.58
C ARG A 32 4.80 2.40 9.03
N GLN A 33 5.51 2.55 10.14
CA GLN A 33 5.88 3.85 10.67
C GLN A 33 6.85 4.59 9.73
N ALA A 34 7.82 3.88 9.15
CA ALA A 34 8.70 4.43 8.12
C ALA A 34 7.93 4.87 6.87
N MET A 35 6.98 4.05 6.41
CA MET A 35 6.12 4.38 5.28
C MET A 35 5.22 5.60 5.56
N LEU A 36 4.63 5.72 6.75
CA LEU A 36 3.86 6.91 7.15
C LEU A 36 4.73 8.17 7.24
N ALA A 37 5.98 8.04 7.72
CA ALA A 37 6.92 9.15 7.74
C ALA A 37 7.29 9.61 6.32
N ASN A 38 7.47 8.67 5.38
CA ASN A 38 7.71 8.99 3.98
C ASN A 38 6.50 9.70 3.34
N ILE A 39 5.28 9.22 3.58
CA ILE A 39 4.06 9.88 3.08
C ILE A 39 3.99 11.34 3.56
N LYS A 40 4.32 11.57 4.84
CA LYS A 40 4.31 12.91 5.43
C LYS A 40 5.38 13.85 4.86
N SER A 41 6.50 13.31 4.37
CA SER A 41 7.58 14.10 3.79
C SER A 41 7.43 14.34 2.28
N GLU A 42 6.42 13.76 1.65
CA GLU A 42 6.14 14.00 0.23
C GLU A 42 5.75 15.46 -0.02
N ALA A 43 6.44 16.09 -0.97
CA ALA A 43 6.07 17.41 -1.42
C ALA A 43 4.70 17.38 -2.13
N PRO A 44 3.82 18.37 -1.94
CA PRO A 44 2.65 18.53 -2.79
C PRO A 44 3.07 18.74 -4.26
N GLY A 45 2.26 18.26 -5.20
CA GLY A 45 2.54 18.48 -6.62
C GLY A 45 1.59 17.78 -7.58
N SER A 46 1.74 18.08 -8.86
CA SER A 46 0.98 17.48 -9.96
C SER A 46 1.58 16.16 -10.40
N TYR A 47 1.62 15.19 -9.48
CA TYR A 47 2.06 13.83 -9.73
C TYR A 47 1.29 12.86 -8.84
N PHE A 48 1.46 11.57 -9.09
CA PHE A 48 0.91 10.49 -8.29
C PHE A 48 2.03 9.61 -7.77
N ILE A 49 1.80 8.96 -6.62
CA ILE A 49 2.68 7.90 -6.12
C ILE A 49 2.08 6.57 -6.53
N GLY A 50 2.88 5.77 -7.25
CA GLY A 50 2.49 4.48 -7.78
C GLY A 50 3.30 3.33 -7.18
N ARG A 51 2.63 2.22 -6.83
CA ARG A 51 3.26 0.95 -6.48
C ARG A 51 2.94 -0.07 -7.55
N ARG A 52 3.98 -0.55 -8.24
CA ARG A 52 3.81 -1.60 -9.24
C ARG A 52 3.25 -2.87 -8.61
N TYR A 53 2.13 -3.36 -9.14
CA TYR A 53 1.50 -4.61 -8.69
C TYR A 53 1.33 -5.53 -9.90
N TYR A 54 2.36 -6.34 -10.17
CA TYR A 54 2.37 -7.25 -11.30
C TYR A 54 1.88 -8.64 -10.91
N LYS A 55 0.89 -9.15 -11.65
CA LYS A 55 0.53 -10.57 -11.69
C LYS A 55 0.62 -11.05 -13.14
N VAL A 56 0.94 -12.33 -13.32
CA VAL A 56 1.11 -12.92 -14.67
C VAL A 56 -0.17 -12.77 -15.51
N ASP A 57 -1.34 -12.97 -14.88
CA ASP A 57 -2.61 -13.01 -15.60
C ASP A 57 -3.26 -11.63 -15.76
N TYR A 58 -3.16 -10.75 -14.77
CA TYR A 58 -3.84 -9.45 -14.79
C TYR A 58 -3.12 -8.42 -15.67
N LYS A 59 -3.89 -7.51 -16.26
CA LYS A 59 -3.38 -6.47 -17.17
C LYS A 59 -3.35 -5.06 -16.60
N PHE A 60 -3.93 -4.83 -15.41
CA PHE A 60 -3.73 -3.59 -14.67
C PHE A 60 -2.24 -3.37 -14.34
N TRP A 61 -1.88 -2.12 -14.06
CA TRP A 61 -0.49 -1.76 -13.76
C TRP A 61 -0.17 -1.82 -12.27
N GLY A 62 -0.99 -1.19 -11.41
CA GLY A 62 -0.64 -1.06 -10.01
C GLY A 62 -1.54 -0.13 -9.22
N TRP A 63 -1.17 0.06 -7.96
CA TRP A 63 -1.85 0.97 -7.04
C TRP A 63 -1.32 2.38 -7.20
N MET A 64 -2.21 3.37 -7.14
CA MET A 64 -1.85 4.77 -7.31
C MET A 64 -2.67 5.68 -6.39
N ARG A 65 -1.99 6.65 -5.77
CA ARG A 65 -2.59 7.68 -4.90
C ARG A 65 -1.96 9.05 -5.14
N LYS A 66 -2.55 10.13 -4.61
CA LYS A 66 -1.90 11.44 -4.62
C LYS A 66 -0.82 11.52 -3.53
N PRO A 67 0.15 12.44 -3.65
CA PRO A 67 1.11 12.70 -2.58
C PRO A 67 0.39 13.08 -1.28
N GLY A 68 0.92 12.59 -0.15
CA GLY A 68 0.36 12.81 1.19
C GLY A 68 -0.87 11.96 1.55
N GLU A 69 -1.51 11.30 0.57
CA GLU A 69 -2.62 10.39 0.85
C GLU A 69 -2.13 9.03 1.39
N SER A 70 -2.98 8.34 2.15
CA SER A 70 -2.71 6.97 2.62
C SER A 70 -2.83 5.96 1.48
N TRP A 71 -2.10 4.85 1.54
CA TRP A 71 -2.23 3.78 0.55
C TRP A 71 -3.63 3.15 0.54
N SER A 72 -4.39 3.16 1.64
CA SER A 72 -5.80 2.71 1.68
C SER A 72 -6.72 3.47 0.74
N THR A 73 -6.32 4.66 0.30
CA THR A 73 -7.09 5.47 -0.66
C THR A 73 -6.65 5.24 -2.11
N ALA A 74 -5.60 4.44 -2.31
CA ALA A 74 -5.04 4.18 -3.63
C ALA A 74 -6.03 3.42 -4.51
N LYS A 75 -5.99 3.75 -5.80
CA LYS A 75 -6.79 3.09 -6.84
C LYS A 75 -5.91 2.11 -7.60
N MET A 76 -6.43 0.94 -7.92
CA MET A 76 -5.81 0.07 -8.93
C MET A 76 -6.07 0.70 -10.30
N VAL A 77 -5.04 0.86 -11.12
CA VAL A 77 -5.14 1.60 -12.39
C VAL A 77 -4.75 0.79 -13.61
N MET A 78 -5.40 1.10 -14.73
CA MET A 78 -4.94 0.75 -16.07
C MET A 78 -4.12 1.92 -16.62
N LEU A 79 -2.94 1.65 -17.19
CA LEU A 79 -2.18 2.70 -17.85
C LEU A 79 -2.56 2.77 -19.32
N ASN A 80 -2.85 3.98 -19.79
CA ASN A 80 -2.85 4.32 -21.19
C ASN A 80 -1.44 4.77 -21.59
N GLU A 81 -0.82 3.97 -22.45
CA GLU A 81 0.59 4.09 -22.83
C GLU A 81 0.77 4.61 -24.26
N ASN A 82 -0.23 5.28 -24.83
CA ASN A 82 -0.15 5.84 -26.17
C ASN A 82 0.93 6.93 -26.31
N GLN A 83 1.33 7.54 -25.18
CA GLN A 83 2.37 8.59 -25.15
C GLN A 83 3.67 8.13 -24.49
N LYS A 84 3.57 7.31 -23.42
CA LYS A 84 4.72 6.81 -22.67
C LYS A 84 4.46 5.38 -22.22
N PHE A 85 5.40 4.49 -22.50
CA PHE A 85 5.38 3.14 -21.93
C PHE A 85 5.73 3.15 -20.44
N ALA A 86 5.09 2.26 -19.70
CA ALA A 86 5.47 1.90 -18.34
C ALA A 86 6.91 1.36 -18.31
N PRO A 87 7.62 1.50 -17.17
CA PRO A 87 9.05 1.22 -17.11
C PRO A 87 9.45 -0.21 -17.53
N ASP A 88 8.71 -1.23 -17.10
CA ASP A 88 8.96 -2.63 -17.48
C ASP A 88 8.76 -2.90 -18.98
N ARG A 89 7.75 -2.28 -19.60
CA ARG A 89 7.44 -2.43 -21.02
C ARG A 89 8.43 -1.67 -21.90
N GLU A 90 8.89 -0.51 -21.47
CA GLU A 90 9.97 0.23 -22.15
C GLU A 90 11.27 -0.59 -22.22
N LEU A 91 11.54 -1.41 -21.19
CA LEU A 91 12.69 -2.31 -21.15
C LEU A 91 12.43 -3.66 -21.85
N GLY A 92 11.21 -3.91 -22.34
CA GLY A 92 10.81 -5.21 -22.89
C GLY A 92 10.82 -6.36 -21.87
N LYS A 93 10.77 -6.05 -20.56
CA LYS A 93 10.88 -7.02 -19.47
C LYS A 93 9.66 -6.93 -18.56
N LEU A 94 8.50 -7.36 -19.07
CA LEU A 94 7.23 -7.25 -18.36
C LEU A 94 7.30 -7.75 -16.91
N GLY A 95 6.89 -6.91 -15.96
CA GLY A 95 6.87 -7.21 -14.54
C GLY A 95 8.23 -7.21 -13.85
N SER A 96 9.33 -6.83 -14.52
CA SER A 96 10.67 -6.78 -13.92
C SER A 96 10.79 -5.80 -12.76
N ASP A 97 9.89 -4.81 -12.71
CA ASP A 97 9.83 -3.78 -11.69
C ASP A 97 8.71 -4.03 -10.65
N ASN A 98 8.26 -5.29 -10.52
CA ASN A 98 7.22 -5.62 -9.54
C ASN A 98 7.59 -5.13 -8.13
N ASN A 99 6.63 -4.51 -7.45
CA ASN A 99 6.78 -3.86 -6.15
C ASN A 99 7.68 -2.59 -6.12
N TYR A 100 8.16 -2.08 -7.26
CA TYR A 100 8.86 -0.79 -7.29
C TYR A 100 7.88 0.37 -7.06
N GLU A 101 8.42 1.47 -6.53
CA GLU A 101 7.69 2.69 -6.25
C GLU A 101 8.14 3.83 -7.17
N TYR A 102 7.18 4.55 -7.73
CA TYR A 102 7.41 5.61 -8.71
C TYR A 102 6.59 6.86 -8.39
N LYS A 103 7.11 8.02 -8.79
CA LYS A 103 6.23 9.13 -9.17
C LYS A 103 5.74 8.90 -10.59
N LEU A 104 4.47 9.16 -10.82
CA LEU A 104 3.82 9.09 -12.12
C LEU A 104 3.28 10.47 -12.49
N PHE A 105 3.59 10.91 -13.70
CA PHE A 105 3.11 12.16 -14.27
C PHE A 105 2.08 11.85 -15.35
N GLY A 106 0.94 12.53 -15.31
CA GLY A 106 -0.19 12.23 -16.17
C GLY A 106 -1.52 12.68 -15.58
N SER A 107 -2.60 12.12 -16.10
CA SER A 107 -3.96 12.42 -15.64
C SER A 107 -4.88 11.23 -15.87
N PHE A 108 -5.89 11.09 -15.02
CA PHE A 108 -7.01 10.19 -15.30
C PHE A 108 -7.80 10.73 -16.50
N SER A 109 -8.17 9.85 -17.44
CA SER A 109 -8.99 10.24 -18.60
C SER A 109 -10.47 10.44 -18.23
N GLY A 110 -10.91 9.81 -17.14
CA GLY A 110 -12.33 9.70 -16.77
C GLY A 110 -12.96 8.38 -17.20
N GLU A 111 -12.28 7.62 -18.06
CA GLU A 111 -12.74 6.33 -18.56
C GLU A 111 -12.40 5.18 -17.61
N MET A 112 -13.11 4.07 -17.80
CA MET A 112 -12.92 2.82 -17.07
C MET A 112 -12.57 1.70 -18.07
N VAL A 113 -11.55 0.90 -17.77
CA VAL A 113 -11.07 -0.19 -18.64
C VAL A 113 -11.40 -1.54 -18.02
N TYR A 114 -12.02 -2.41 -18.83
CA TYR A 114 -12.31 -3.78 -18.46
C TYR A 114 -11.04 -4.64 -18.43
N GLU A 115 -10.85 -5.41 -17.36
CA GLU A 115 -9.77 -6.39 -17.21
C GLU A 115 -10.38 -7.80 -17.15
N PRO A 116 -10.18 -8.63 -18.18
CA PRO A 116 -10.85 -9.93 -18.27
C PRO A 116 -10.47 -10.93 -17.19
N ALA A 117 -9.23 -10.91 -16.69
CA ALA A 117 -8.77 -11.92 -15.73
C ALA A 117 -9.33 -11.71 -14.32
N SER A 118 -9.64 -10.47 -13.93
CA SER A 118 -10.32 -10.12 -12.68
C SER A 118 -11.82 -9.91 -12.86
N ASN A 119 -12.30 -9.79 -14.11
CA ASN A 119 -13.66 -9.38 -14.45
C ASN A 119 -14.03 -8.02 -13.82
N GLY A 120 -13.04 -7.12 -13.73
CA GLY A 120 -13.17 -5.82 -13.08
C GLY A 120 -13.05 -4.65 -14.05
N PHE A 121 -13.50 -3.47 -13.63
CA PHE A 121 -13.29 -2.20 -14.32
C PHE A 121 -12.38 -1.30 -13.50
N TYR A 122 -11.35 -0.74 -14.13
CA TYR A 122 -10.35 0.07 -13.46
C TYR A 122 -10.20 1.43 -14.14
N PRO A 123 -9.99 2.52 -13.37
CA PRO A 123 -9.79 3.83 -13.95
C PRO A 123 -8.55 3.86 -14.85
N GLU A 124 -8.69 4.49 -16.01
CA GLU A 124 -7.60 4.69 -16.95
C GLU A 124 -6.77 5.92 -16.58
N PHE A 125 -5.45 5.77 -16.59
CA PHE A 125 -4.49 6.84 -16.37
C PHE A 125 -3.59 7.03 -17.59
N VAL A 126 -3.64 8.23 -18.18
CA VAL A 126 -2.80 8.62 -19.32
C VAL A 126 -1.40 8.95 -18.82
N LEU A 127 -0.45 8.03 -19.05
CA LEU A 127 0.92 8.17 -18.59
C LEU A 127 1.71 9.13 -19.50
N LYS A 128 2.39 10.10 -18.89
CA LYS A 128 3.27 11.06 -19.57
C LYS A 128 4.73 10.98 -19.12
N GLY A 129 4.98 10.48 -17.92
CA GLY A 129 6.33 10.34 -17.39
C GLY A 129 6.38 9.56 -16.08
N THR A 130 7.56 9.09 -15.73
CA THR A 130 7.83 8.34 -14.51
C THR A 130 9.15 8.81 -13.89
N GLU A 131 9.23 8.74 -12.56
CA GLU A 131 10.47 8.92 -11.80
C GLU A 131 10.54 7.82 -10.74
N LEU A 132 11.64 7.06 -10.72
CA LEU A 132 11.83 5.98 -9.75
C LEU A 132 12.06 6.57 -8.35
N ILE A 133 11.27 6.12 -7.37
CA ILE A 133 11.46 6.45 -5.96
C ILE A 133 12.27 5.36 -5.27
N SER A 134 11.89 4.09 -5.45
CA SER A 134 12.55 2.98 -4.76
C SER A 134 12.34 1.65 -5.48
N VAL A 135 13.40 0.83 -5.49
CA VAL A 135 13.37 -0.58 -5.96
C VAL A 135 13.05 -1.57 -4.83
N SER A 136 13.13 -1.12 -3.58
CA SER A 136 12.89 -1.92 -2.38
C SER A 136 12.09 -1.15 -1.33
N PRO A 137 10.91 -0.62 -1.69
CA PRO A 137 10.07 0.12 -0.76
C PRO A 137 9.45 -0.80 0.31
N GLY A 138 9.07 -0.21 1.44
CA GLY A 138 8.38 -0.92 2.52
C GLY A 138 7.07 -1.58 2.07
N ASN A 139 6.64 -2.62 2.80
CA ASN A 139 5.38 -3.32 2.53
C ASN A 139 4.20 -2.35 2.67
N ILE A 140 3.25 -2.44 1.74
CA ILE A 140 1.99 -1.68 1.78
C ILE A 140 0.76 -2.58 1.93
N TYR A 141 0.94 -3.91 1.95
CA TYR A 141 -0.16 -4.87 1.87
C TYR A 141 -0.48 -5.53 3.21
N LYS A 142 -1.79 -5.66 3.49
CA LYS A 142 -2.33 -6.37 4.68
C LYS A 142 -2.14 -7.88 4.61
N GLY A 143 -2.20 -8.46 3.40
CA GLY A 143 -2.16 -9.89 3.17
C GLY A 143 -0.83 -10.39 2.62
N VAL A 144 -0.54 -11.66 2.87
CA VAL A 144 0.63 -12.35 2.32
C VAL A 144 0.47 -12.65 0.83
N GLY A 145 1.60 -12.71 0.09
CA GLY A 145 1.59 -13.07 -1.34
C GLY A 145 1.15 -11.94 -2.29
N ALA A 146 1.01 -10.71 -1.79
CA ALA A 146 0.74 -9.54 -2.63
C ALA A 146 1.81 -9.35 -3.71
N THR A 147 3.09 -9.56 -3.38
CA THR A 147 4.21 -9.38 -4.32
C THR A 147 4.55 -10.62 -5.13
N ASP A 148 3.87 -11.77 -4.93
CA ASP A 148 4.08 -12.98 -5.72
C ASP A 148 3.30 -12.90 -7.05
N PRO A 149 3.95 -12.78 -8.23
CA PRO A 149 3.25 -12.61 -9.50
C PRO A 149 2.37 -13.78 -9.91
N LYS A 150 2.62 -14.98 -9.38
CA LYS A 150 1.88 -16.20 -9.74
C LYS A 150 0.56 -16.34 -8.97
N ARG A 151 0.36 -15.56 -7.90
CA ARG A 151 -0.87 -15.61 -7.11
C ARG A 151 -1.94 -14.70 -7.70
N ARG A 152 -3.07 -15.29 -8.09
CA ARG A 152 -4.27 -14.59 -8.59
C ARG A 152 -5.07 -13.96 -7.44
N VAL A 153 -4.49 -12.91 -6.86
CA VAL A 153 -5.09 -12.13 -5.77
C VAL A 153 -4.96 -10.65 -6.05
N ILE A 154 -5.94 -9.87 -5.61
CA ILE A 154 -5.90 -8.40 -5.62
C ILE A 154 -5.96 -7.97 -4.16
N ILE A 155 -4.79 -7.74 -3.57
CA ILE A 155 -4.69 -7.37 -2.15
C ILE A 155 -4.64 -5.85 -2.04
N GLN A 156 -5.64 -5.30 -1.35
CA GLN A 156 -5.72 -3.88 -1.04
C GLN A 156 -4.60 -3.47 -0.07
N PRO A 157 -3.96 -2.32 -0.29
CA PRO A 157 -2.99 -1.80 0.65
C PRO A 157 -3.64 -1.12 1.89
N TYR A 158 -2.85 -0.78 2.93
CA TYR A 158 -3.32 -0.10 4.15
C TYR A 158 -3.40 1.41 4.08
#